data_AF-A0A2K8XJS2-F1
#
_entry.id   AF-A0A2K8XJS2-F1
#
_cell.length_a   1.000
_cell.length_b   1.000
_cell.length_c   1.000
_cell.angle_alpha   90.00
_cell.angle_beta   90.00
_cell.angle_gamma   90.00
#
_symmetry.space_group_name_H-M   'P 1'
#
loop_
_entity.id
_entity.type
_entity.pdbx_description
1 polymer ?
#
loop_
_entity_poly.entity_id
_entity_poly.type
_entity_poly.pdbx_seq_one_letter_code
_entity_poly.pdbx_strand_id
1 'polypeptide(L)'
;MISFSAKAQDGTLTFPENYFGIYKGDLEITNTKGIQSIGMEFYLTQTDSVGIYNYKIVYIFDGKRNDRNYTLKTIDKEKGEDIIDENNGIVLGVKLVDNTLYNVFEVGGNLLMTTETFFIDYMTFDIVFSGKC
;
A
#
# COMPACT_ATOMS: atom_id res chain seq x y z
N MET A 1 41.56 6.87 -23.63
CA MET A 1 40.14 6.54 -23.40
C MET A 1 39.96 6.27 -21.92
N ILE A 2 39.16 7.07 -21.22
CA ILE A 2 38.81 6.81 -19.82
C ILE A 2 37.47 6.08 -19.87
N SER A 3 37.49 4.80 -19.52
CA SER A 3 36.27 4.00 -19.37
C SER A 3 35.71 4.22 -17.97
N PHE A 4 34.48 4.72 -17.90
CA PHE A 4 33.71 4.72 -16.66
C PHE A 4 32.93 3.41 -16.59
N SER A 5 33.31 2.52 -15.68
CA SER A 5 32.42 1.43 -15.25
C SER A 5 31.53 1.97 -14.14
N ALA A 6 30.26 2.21 -14.45
CA ALA A 6 29.24 2.37 -13.44
C ALA A 6 29.03 1.01 -12.75
N LYS A 7 29.41 0.91 -11.47
CA LYS A 7 28.89 -0.16 -10.63
C LYS A 7 27.44 0.19 -10.30
N ALA A 8 26.50 -0.55 -10.88
CA ALA A 8 25.18 -0.65 -10.29
C ALA A 8 25.37 -1.18 -8.87
N GLN A 9 24.98 -0.39 -7.87
CA GLN A 9 24.88 -0.89 -6.50
C GLN A 9 23.76 -1.94 -6.51
N ASP A 10 24.11 -3.22 -6.43
CA ASP A 10 23.22 -4.30 -6.01
C ASP A 10 22.83 -4.08 -4.53
N GLY A 11 22.15 -2.97 -4.25
CA GLY A 11 21.51 -2.73 -2.97
C GLY A 11 20.20 -3.47 -2.98
N THR A 12 20.07 -4.54 -2.19
CA THR A 12 18.78 -5.16 -1.91
C THR A 12 17.84 -4.08 -1.36
N LEU A 13 16.83 -3.71 -2.14
CA LEU A 13 15.80 -2.79 -1.68
C LEU A 13 15.08 -3.44 -0.49
N THR A 14 14.97 -2.69 0.59
CA THR A 14 14.39 -3.13 1.85
C THR A 14 13.11 -2.35 2.08
N PHE A 15 12.02 -3.09 2.28
CA PHE A 15 10.76 -2.51 2.71
C PHE A 15 10.75 -2.29 4.23
N PRO A 16 10.19 -1.16 4.71
CA PRO A 16 9.64 -0.04 3.92
C PRO A 16 10.65 1.06 3.60
N GLU A 17 11.89 1.01 4.10
CA GLU A 17 12.80 2.15 4.15
C GLU A 17 13.13 2.73 2.77
N ASN A 18 13.21 1.88 1.74
CA ASN A 18 13.47 2.31 0.37
C ASN A 18 12.24 2.79 -0.39
N TYR A 19 11.04 2.60 0.17
CA TYR A 19 9.76 2.88 -0.49
C TYR A 19 8.95 3.95 0.25
N PHE A 20 9.58 4.73 1.13
CA PHE A 20 8.91 5.88 1.71
C PHE A 20 8.60 6.94 0.65
N GLY A 21 7.37 7.42 0.64
CA GLY A 21 6.91 8.36 -0.36
C GLY A 21 5.44 8.73 -0.25
N ILE A 22 5.07 9.68 -1.11
CA ILE A 22 3.69 10.05 -1.38
C ILE A 22 3.42 9.71 -2.83
N TYR A 23 2.64 8.66 -3.03
CA TYR A 23 2.25 8.16 -4.33
C TYR A 23 0.91 8.80 -4.70
N LYS A 24 0.80 9.28 -5.94
CA LYS A 24 -0.41 9.91 -6.44
C LYS A 24 -0.76 9.33 -7.78
N GLY A 25 -2.03 9.07 -8.00
CA GLY A 25 -2.54 8.53 -9.25
C GLY A 25 -4.05 8.48 -9.24
N ASP A 26 -4.59 7.88 -10.30
CA ASP A 26 -6.01 7.62 -10.41
C ASP A 26 -6.28 6.15 -10.09
N LEU A 27 -7.32 5.90 -9.30
CA LEU A 27 -7.83 4.56 -9.05
C LEU A 27 -8.97 4.28 -10.04
N GLU A 28 -8.77 3.26 -10.88
CA GLU A 28 -9.80 2.78 -11.80
C GLU A 28 -10.67 1.71 -11.13
N ILE A 29 -11.95 2.02 -10.97
CA ILE A 29 -12.97 1.15 -10.42
C ILE A 29 -13.75 0.53 -11.58
N THR A 30 -13.55 -0.76 -11.82
CA THR A 30 -14.23 -1.50 -12.88
C THR A 30 -15.28 -2.44 -12.30
N ASN A 31 -16.50 -2.39 -12.83
CA ASN A 31 -17.58 -3.31 -12.47
C ASN A 31 -18.51 -3.58 -13.67
N THR A 32 -19.59 -4.34 -13.47
CA THR A 32 -20.55 -4.69 -14.53
C THR A 32 -21.29 -3.49 -15.14
N LYS A 33 -21.25 -2.31 -14.50
CA LYS A 33 -21.86 -1.06 -14.97
C LYS A 33 -20.88 -0.17 -15.74
N GLY A 34 -19.59 -0.50 -15.76
CA GLY A 34 -18.55 0.24 -16.48
C GLY A 34 -17.32 0.55 -15.63
N ILE A 35 -16.56 1.55 -16.10
CA ILE A 35 -15.32 2.02 -15.49
C ILE A 35 -15.56 3.43 -14.92
N GLN A 36 -15.15 3.64 -13.67
CA GLN A 36 -15.11 4.93 -13.00
C GLN A 36 -13.68 5.20 -12.57
N SER A 37 -13.21 6.44 -12.72
CA SER A 37 -11.89 6.86 -12.24
C SER A 37 -12.04 7.88 -11.12
N ILE A 38 -11.28 7.70 -10.03
CA ILE A 38 -11.23 8.63 -8.90
C ILE A 38 -9.76 8.94 -8.56
N GLY A 39 -9.47 10.15 -8.09
CA GLY A 39 -8.12 10.48 -7.66
C GLY A 39 -7.77 9.77 -6.36
N MET A 40 -6.52 9.35 -6.22
CA MET A 40 -6.01 8.68 -5.03
C MET A 40 -4.61 9.19 -4.66
N GLU A 41 -4.37 9.33 -3.36
CA GLU A 41 -3.03 9.50 -2.80
C GLU A 41 -2.76 8.40 -1.77
N PHE A 42 -1.57 7.83 -1.80
CA PHE A 42 -1.08 6.88 -0.81
C PHE A 42 0.21 7.41 -0.17
N TYR A 43 0.23 7.45 1.16
CA TYR A 43 1.34 7.95 1.94
C TYR A 43 1.90 6.78 2.73
N LEU A 44 3.15 6.42 2.44
CA LEU A 44 3.95 5.51 3.26
C LEU A 44 5.13 6.31 3.79
N THR A 45 5.10 6.68 5.06
CA THR A 45 6.16 7.51 5.65
C THR A 45 6.55 7.03 7.04
N GLN A 46 7.78 7.31 7.44
CA GLN A 46 8.29 6.99 8.77
C GLN A 46 7.52 7.70 9.89
N THR A 47 7.49 7.07 11.06
CA THR A 47 7.16 7.73 12.33
C THR A 47 8.42 7.82 13.20
N ASP A 48 8.28 8.34 14.42
CA ASP A 48 9.36 8.36 15.42
C ASP A 48 9.64 6.98 16.03
N SER A 49 8.85 5.95 15.67
CA SER A 49 8.96 4.60 16.20
C SER A 49 9.37 3.59 15.13
N VAL A 50 10.40 2.80 15.43
CA VAL A 50 10.86 1.71 14.56
C VAL A 50 9.76 0.66 14.40
N GLY A 51 9.53 0.21 13.17
CA GLY A 51 8.48 -0.77 12.87
C GLY A 51 7.07 -0.19 12.88
N ILE A 52 6.91 1.13 12.99
CA ILE A 52 5.62 1.82 12.94
C ILE A 52 5.70 2.91 11.86
N TYR A 53 4.77 2.85 10.91
CA TYR A 53 4.79 3.71 9.73
C TYR A 53 3.40 4.31 9.51
N ASN A 54 3.38 5.55 9.01
CA ASN A 54 2.13 6.14 8.55
C ASN A 54 1.70 5.40 7.28
N TYR A 55 0.48 4.87 7.28
CA TYR A 55 -0.17 4.26 6.13
C TYR A 55 -1.45 5.07 5.90
N LYS A 56 -1.39 6.06 5.02
CA LYS A 56 -2.54 6.95 4.78
C LYS A 56 -3.01 6.84 3.35
N ILE A 57 -4.31 6.62 3.19
CA ILE A 57 -4.99 6.65 1.90
C ILE A 57 -5.86 7.90 1.84
N VAL A 58 -5.87 8.59 0.71
CA VAL A 58 -6.79 9.69 0.43
C VAL A 58 -7.52 9.38 -0.86
N TYR A 59 -8.85 9.26 -0.79
CA TYR A 59 -9.70 9.20 -1.96
C TYR A 59 -10.22 10.59 -2.31
N ILE A 60 -10.17 10.96 -3.58
CA ILE A 60 -10.57 12.25 -4.10
C ILE A 60 -11.64 12.03 -5.16
N PHE A 61 -12.89 12.36 -4.82
CA PHE A 61 -14.04 12.18 -5.71
C PHE A 61 -14.96 13.40 -5.64
N ASP A 62 -15.40 13.90 -6.80
CA ASP A 62 -16.22 15.12 -6.93
C ASP A 62 -15.67 16.33 -6.14
N GLY A 63 -14.34 16.49 -6.15
CA GLY A 63 -13.65 17.55 -5.42
C GLY A 63 -13.64 17.39 -3.89
N LYS A 64 -14.20 16.29 -3.36
CA LYS A 64 -14.17 15.95 -1.93
C LYS A 64 -13.04 15.00 -1.63
N ARG A 65 -12.31 15.30 -0.55
CA ARG A 65 -11.25 14.43 -0.02
C ARG A 65 -11.79 13.58 1.13
N ASN A 66 -11.46 12.30 1.12
CA ASN A 66 -11.74 11.35 2.19
C ASN A 66 -10.44 10.71 2.65
N ASP A 67 -9.98 11.14 3.83
CA ASP A 67 -8.71 10.74 4.41
C ASP A 67 -8.91 9.51 5.32
N ARG A 68 -8.11 8.47 5.08
CA ARG A 68 -8.01 7.25 5.87
C ARG A 68 -6.62 7.22 6.52
N ASN A 69 -6.54 7.68 7.77
CA ASN A 69 -5.28 7.78 8.50
C ASN A 69 -5.03 6.49 9.29
N TYR A 70 -4.37 5.52 8.67
CA TYR A 70 -4.05 4.24 9.29
C TYR A 70 -2.57 4.17 9.69
N THR A 71 -2.23 3.10 10.40
CA THR A 71 -0.87 2.83 10.86
C THR A 71 -0.44 1.45 10.39
N LEU A 72 0.67 1.33 9.67
CA LEU A 72 1.31 0.05 9.38
C LEU A 72 2.28 -0.28 10.52
N LYS A 73 2.18 -1.48 11.09
CA LYS A 73 3.06 -1.96 12.17
C LYS A 73 3.66 -3.30 11.79
N THR A 74 4.97 -3.43 11.91
CA THR A 74 5.65 -4.70 11.71
C THR A 74 5.57 -5.55 12.97
N ILE A 75 5.05 -6.77 12.83
CA ILE A 75 4.91 -7.74 13.92
C ILE A 75 6.07 -8.73 13.92
N ASP A 76 6.41 -9.28 12.76
CA ASP A 76 7.53 -10.20 12.58
C ASP A 76 8.18 -9.96 11.20
N LYS A 77 9.31 -9.24 11.20
CA LYS A 77 10.04 -8.89 9.97
C LYS A 77 10.59 -10.13 9.25
N GLU A 78 10.97 -11.18 9.96
CA GLU A 78 11.52 -12.40 9.35
C GLU A 78 10.44 -13.21 8.64
N LYS A 79 9.20 -13.16 9.15
CA LYS A 79 8.05 -13.80 8.51
C LYS A 79 7.29 -12.88 7.55
N GLY A 80 7.66 -11.60 7.44
CA GLY A 80 6.88 -10.61 6.68
C GLY A 80 5.47 -10.44 7.22
N GLU A 81 5.29 -10.51 8.54
CA GLU A 81 3.99 -10.29 9.18
C GLU A 81 3.88 -8.85 9.67
N ASP A 82 2.94 -8.13 9.07
CA ASP A 82 2.60 -6.76 9.43
C ASP A 82 1.10 -6.69 9.79
N ILE A 83 0.68 -5.57 10.37
CA ILE A 83 -0.72 -5.22 10.55
C ILE A 83 -1.00 -3.79 10.11
N ILE A 84 -2.20 -3.55 9.60
CA ILE A 84 -2.75 -2.21 9.40
C ILE A 84 -3.75 -1.95 10.52
N ASP A 85 -3.48 -0.92 11.31
CA ASP A 85 -4.36 -0.43 12.37
C ASP A 85 -5.16 0.77 11.83
N GLU A 86 -6.48 0.63 11.72
CA GLU A 86 -7.35 1.70 11.24
C GLU A 86 -7.56 2.82 12.28
N ASN A 87 -7.00 2.67 13.48
CA ASN A 87 -7.13 3.61 14.60
C ASN A 87 -8.59 3.82 15.07
N ASN A 88 -9.46 2.85 14.80
CA ASN A 88 -10.88 2.83 15.19
C ASN A 88 -11.29 1.53 15.92
N GLY A 89 -10.31 0.72 16.31
CA GLY A 89 -10.50 -0.60 16.91
C GLY A 89 -10.44 -1.77 15.92
N ILE A 90 -10.33 -1.50 14.61
CA ILE A 90 -10.15 -2.52 13.57
C ILE A 90 -8.65 -2.66 13.25
N VAL A 91 -8.18 -3.90 13.24
CA VAL A 91 -6.82 -4.29 12.85
C VAL A 91 -6.90 -5.33 11.75
N LEU A 92 -6.19 -5.09 10.65
CA LEU A 92 -6.14 -5.96 9.48
C LEU A 92 -4.77 -6.63 9.42
N GLY A 93 -4.75 -7.95 9.22
CA GLY A 93 -3.51 -8.70 9.03
C GLY A 93 -2.95 -8.49 7.64
N VAL A 94 -1.64 -8.29 7.53
CA VAL A 94 -0.94 -8.05 6.26
C VAL A 94 0.25 -8.99 6.15
N LYS A 95 0.42 -9.54 4.95
CA LYS A 95 1.61 -10.33 4.61
C LYS A 95 2.47 -9.54 3.63
N LEU A 96 3.70 -9.26 4.01
CA LEU A 96 4.74 -8.75 3.12
C LEU A 96 5.47 -9.94 2.50
N VAL A 97 5.46 -10.01 1.17
CA VAL A 97 6.28 -10.96 0.40
C VAL A 97 7.02 -10.15 -0.66
N ASP A 98 8.35 -10.26 -0.66
CA ASP A 98 9.25 -9.38 -1.41
C ASP A 98 8.98 -7.90 -1.11
N ASN A 99 8.49 -7.16 -2.09
CA ASN A 99 8.13 -5.74 -2.06
C ASN A 99 6.61 -5.54 -2.21
N THR A 100 5.82 -6.56 -1.87
CA THR A 100 4.35 -6.54 -2.04
C THR A 100 3.65 -6.80 -0.72
N LEU A 101 2.76 -5.90 -0.34
CA LEU A 101 1.82 -6.10 0.76
C LEU A 101 0.56 -6.79 0.24
N TYR A 102 0.13 -7.83 0.94
CA TYR A 102 -1.11 -8.55 0.69
C TYR A 102 -1.99 -8.47 1.93
N ASN A 103 -3.21 -7.97 1.75
CA ASN A 103 -4.20 -7.88 2.81
C ASN A 103 -5.53 -8.45 2.30
N VAL A 104 -6.14 -9.34 3.09
CA VAL A 104 -7.45 -9.94 2.76
C VAL A 104 -8.35 -9.80 3.97
N PHE A 105 -9.53 -9.20 3.79
CA PHE A 105 -10.46 -8.90 4.88
C PHE A 105 -11.91 -8.94 4.42
N GLU A 106 -12.83 -9.14 5.38
CA GLU A 106 -14.27 -9.18 5.12
C GLU A 106 -14.94 -7.88 5.58
N VAL A 107 -15.77 -7.28 4.71
CA VAL A 107 -16.61 -6.13 5.04
C VAL A 107 -18.04 -6.38 4.58
N GLY A 108 -18.97 -6.41 5.53
CA GLY A 108 -20.40 -6.55 5.23
C GLY A 108 -20.74 -7.82 4.44
N GLY A 109 -20.05 -8.93 4.70
CA GLY A 109 -20.24 -10.19 3.97
C GLY A 109 -19.38 -10.36 2.72
N ASN A 110 -18.70 -9.31 2.26
CA ASN A 110 -17.89 -9.34 1.05
C ASN A 110 -16.42 -9.49 1.36
N LEU A 111 -15.71 -10.25 0.53
CA LEU A 111 -14.26 -10.40 0.64
C LEU A 111 -13.57 -9.34 -0.20
N LEU A 112 -12.65 -8.61 0.41
CA LEU A 112 -11.77 -7.68 -0.28
C LEU A 112 -10.32 -8.16 -0.13
N MET A 113 -9.56 -7.99 -1.20
CA MET A 113 -8.12 -8.15 -1.21
C MET A 113 -7.49 -6.86 -1.70
N THR A 114 -6.55 -6.30 -0.95
CA THR A 114 -5.67 -5.23 -1.44
C THR A 114 -4.28 -5.78 -1.70
N THR A 115 -3.64 -5.24 -2.73
CA THR A 115 -2.26 -5.53 -3.07
C THR A 115 -1.53 -4.24 -3.37
N GLU A 116 -0.49 -3.96 -2.60
CA GLU A 116 0.37 -2.80 -2.79
C GLU A 116 1.77 -3.28 -3.17
N THR A 117 2.16 -3.09 -4.44
CA THR A 117 3.49 -3.50 -4.94
C THR A 117 4.38 -2.28 -5.11
N PHE A 118 5.56 -2.28 -4.50
CA PHE A 118 6.44 -1.11 -4.45
C PHE A 118 7.64 -1.24 -5.40
N PHE A 119 7.73 -0.35 -6.39
CA PHE A 119 8.87 -0.23 -7.29
C PHE A 119 9.76 0.96 -6.89
N ILE A 120 10.88 1.14 -7.56
CA ILE A 120 11.85 2.21 -7.25
C ILE A 120 11.21 3.60 -7.40
N ASP A 121 10.37 3.76 -8.41
CA ASP A 121 9.86 5.05 -8.89
C ASP A 121 8.33 5.16 -8.85
N TYR A 122 7.62 4.04 -8.65
CA TYR A 122 6.16 4.02 -8.54
C TYR A 122 5.69 2.89 -7.62
N MET A 123 4.37 2.86 -7.37
CA MET A 123 3.71 1.71 -6.77
C MET A 123 2.47 1.35 -7.59
N THR A 124 2.04 0.10 -7.49
CA THR A 124 0.67 -0.27 -7.87
C THR A 124 -0.17 -0.45 -6.61
N PHE A 125 -1.45 -0.10 -6.71
CA PHE A 125 -2.43 -0.28 -5.66
C PHE A 125 -3.66 -0.94 -6.28
N ASP A 126 -3.87 -2.21 -5.98
CA ASP A 126 -4.94 -3.02 -6.56
C ASP A 126 -5.94 -3.41 -5.49
N ILE A 127 -7.24 -3.34 -5.81
CA ILE A 127 -8.32 -3.82 -4.97
C ILE A 127 -9.14 -4.84 -5.77
N VAL A 128 -9.24 -6.07 -5.26
CA VAL A 128 -10.14 -7.08 -5.78
C VAL A 128 -11.30 -7.26 -4.80
N PHE A 129 -12.51 -7.17 -5.34
CA PHE A 129 -13.75 -7.37 -4.59
C PHE A 129 -14.44 -8.65 -5.06
N SER A 130 -14.84 -9.49 -4.10
CA SER A 130 -15.70 -10.65 -4.34
C SER A 130 -16.91 -10.61 -3.40
N GLY A 131 -18.09 -10.45 -3.98
CA GLY A 131 -19.35 -10.62 -3.25
C GLY A 131 -19.62 -12.09 -2.94
N LYS A 132 -20.33 -12.37 -1.85
CA LYS A 132 -20.96 -13.69 -1.66
C LYS A 132 -22.13 -13.78 -2.65
N CYS A 133 -22.10 -14.79 -3.52
CA CYS A 133 -23.20 -15.15 -4.41
C CYS A 133 -24.44 -15.60 -3.61
#